data_AF-A0A959FN46-F1
#
_entry.id   AF-A0A959FN46-F1
#
_cell.length_a   1.000
_cell.length_b   1.000
_cell.length_c   1.000
_cell.angle_alpha   90.00
_cell.angle_beta   90.00
_cell.angle_gamma   90.00
#
_symmetry.space_group_name_H-M   'P 1'
#
loop_
_entity.id
_entity.type
_entity.pdbx_description
1 polymer ?
#
loop_
_entity_poly.entity_id
_entity_poly.type
_entity_poly.pdbx_seq_one_letter_code
_entity_poly.pdbx_strand_id
1 'polypeptide(L)'
;SAGGKRQMVVIENNSCPSGQKSMPLVDDNQEQGSYRLLIERTFKPLLTQRKSSIKGVLAVIYDKNPMEASGYAAVIADVMEEPVYYVPFYQQDDNPGVRFTDGVMEVRDKEGQWLPVRAAFRYLTQRPWNRLPLHTRTRVLNPVIACLAGGRNKMVAAKAYDFYNSKLEGTGLRINIPETIWDVSKNEVPLWVGKLGGQAVVKVPYSNAGQGVYTIVTPTELEAFMAEDFPYDRFIVQSLIGNYNWSSTGTKGKFYHVGTIPNSKGKTYVADLRMMVSATPEGILPLCVYARRAAKPLEDYLTEGSQSWDMLGTNLSIKLADGGWDSDTNRLILMDRRDFNKLGIGLDDLIEAYIQTVLSMTAIDEMAQTLTNKQGRFRMRLFRSLNDDSAFLNEILL
;
A
#
# COMPACT_ATOMS: atom_id res chain seq x y z
N SER A 1 2.68 11.48 -31.34
CA SER A 1 2.51 11.72 -29.90
C SER A 1 2.57 13.22 -29.67
N ALA A 2 1.47 13.83 -29.24
CA ALA A 2 1.39 15.28 -28.99
C ALA A 2 2.01 15.60 -27.63
N GLY A 3 3.24 16.13 -27.60
CA GLY A 3 3.86 16.92 -26.52
C GLY A 3 3.94 16.41 -25.07
N GLY A 4 3.23 15.35 -24.68
CA GLY A 4 3.15 14.87 -23.30
C GLY A 4 4.40 14.11 -22.86
N LYS A 5 4.81 14.30 -21.61
CA LYS A 5 5.91 13.55 -20.98
C LYS A 5 5.36 12.30 -20.32
N ARG A 6 5.73 11.12 -20.84
CA ARG A 6 5.42 9.82 -20.23
C ARG A 6 6.25 9.67 -18.94
N GLN A 7 5.59 9.33 -17.83
CA GLN A 7 6.23 9.20 -16.52
C GLN A 7 5.49 8.19 -15.63
N MET A 8 6.22 7.55 -14.72
CA MET A 8 5.66 6.79 -13.60
C MET A 8 5.23 7.71 -12.47
N VAL A 9 4.05 7.46 -11.91
CA VAL A 9 3.43 8.27 -10.84
C VAL A 9 3.07 7.36 -9.66
N VAL A 10 3.46 7.77 -8.45
CA VAL A 10 3.15 7.05 -7.21
C VAL A 10 1.71 7.35 -6.80
N ILE A 11 0.86 6.32 -6.81
CA ILE A 11 -0.55 6.42 -6.39
C ILE A 11 -0.71 6.12 -4.90
N GLU A 12 0.04 5.13 -4.39
CA GLU A 12 0.10 4.75 -2.99
C GLU A 12 1.36 3.91 -2.70
N ASN A 13 1.75 3.83 -1.44
CA ASN A 13 2.79 2.92 -0.95
C ASN A 13 2.20 2.04 0.16
N ASN A 14 2.52 0.74 0.15
CA ASN A 14 1.99 -0.24 1.08
C ASN A 14 3.11 -0.93 1.87
N SER A 15 3.09 -0.80 3.20
CA SER A 15 4.06 -1.41 4.12
C SER A 15 3.84 -2.91 4.39
N CYS A 16 3.06 -3.62 3.58
CA CYS A 16 2.91 -5.07 3.69
C CYS A 16 3.28 -5.70 2.35
N PRO A 17 4.16 -6.71 2.33
CA PRO A 17 4.66 -7.29 1.09
C PRO A 17 3.61 -8.25 0.51
N SER A 18 2.56 -7.71 -0.09
CA SER A 18 1.51 -8.49 -0.74
C SER A 18 1.65 -8.47 -2.27
N GLY A 19 1.46 -9.64 -2.88
CA GLY A 19 1.54 -9.88 -4.31
C GLY A 19 2.74 -10.72 -4.75
N GLN A 20 3.54 -11.26 -3.83
CA GLN A 20 4.65 -12.14 -4.17
C GLN A 20 4.19 -13.46 -4.83
N LYS A 21 2.99 -13.95 -4.48
CA LYS A 21 2.35 -15.06 -5.20
C LYS A 21 2.06 -14.77 -6.69
N SER A 22 2.13 -13.51 -7.08
CA SER A 22 1.90 -13.03 -8.45
C SER A 22 3.20 -12.73 -9.20
N MET A 23 4.35 -13.05 -8.61
CA MET A 23 5.65 -12.98 -9.29
C MET A 23 5.96 -14.35 -9.90
N PRO A 24 6.14 -14.45 -11.23
CA PRO A 24 6.69 -15.66 -11.84
C PRO A 24 8.05 -16.02 -11.25
N LEU A 25 8.38 -17.31 -11.22
CA LEU A 25 9.70 -17.76 -10.80
C LEU A 25 10.75 -17.27 -11.81
N VAL A 26 11.86 -16.76 -11.29
CA VAL A 26 13.03 -16.39 -12.11
C VAL A 26 13.83 -17.65 -12.49
N ASP A 27 13.79 -18.66 -11.62
CA ASP A 27 14.40 -19.98 -11.77
C ASP A 27 13.40 -21.02 -11.27
N ASP A 28 12.95 -21.93 -12.14
CA ASP A 28 11.95 -22.95 -11.83
C ASP A 28 12.42 -23.95 -10.78
N ASN A 29 13.73 -24.05 -10.53
CA ASN A 29 14.28 -24.90 -9.47
C ASN A 29 14.24 -24.23 -8.09
N GLN A 30 13.89 -22.94 -8.03
CA GLN A 30 13.78 -22.16 -6.79
C GLN A 30 12.31 -21.86 -6.50
N GLU A 31 11.56 -22.88 -6.10
CA GLU A 31 10.10 -22.81 -5.92
C GLU A 31 9.64 -21.74 -4.92
N GLN A 32 10.49 -21.39 -3.95
CA GLN A 32 10.20 -20.32 -2.97
C GLN A 32 10.29 -18.91 -3.57
N GLY A 33 10.92 -18.76 -4.75
CA GLY A 33 10.99 -17.54 -5.53
C GLY A 33 11.34 -16.29 -4.71
N SER A 34 10.61 -15.20 -4.96
CA SER A 34 10.84 -13.92 -4.29
C SER A 34 10.60 -13.96 -2.77
N TYR A 35 9.85 -14.93 -2.25
CA TYR A 35 9.60 -15.03 -0.80
C TYR A 35 10.92 -15.25 -0.08
N ARG A 36 11.71 -16.21 -0.59
CA ARG A 36 13.03 -16.53 -0.04
C ARG A 36 13.95 -15.32 -0.06
N LEU A 37 13.95 -14.57 -1.17
CA LEU A 37 14.75 -13.36 -1.30
C LEU A 37 14.42 -12.31 -0.23
N LEU A 38 13.13 -12.05 0.04
CA LEU A 38 12.75 -11.13 1.11
C LEU A 38 13.22 -11.62 2.49
N ILE A 39 13.07 -12.91 2.76
CA ILE A 39 13.45 -13.47 4.06
C ILE A 39 14.97 -13.42 4.26
N GLU A 40 15.75 -13.85 3.27
CA GLU A 40 17.22 -13.87 3.33
C GLU A 40 17.82 -12.46 3.35
N ARG A 41 17.28 -11.53 2.55
CA ARG A 41 17.86 -10.18 2.40
C ARG A 41 17.40 -9.18 3.46
N THR A 42 16.25 -9.42 4.10
CA THR A 42 15.64 -8.42 5.01
C THR A 42 15.25 -9.01 6.36
N PHE A 43 14.45 -10.08 6.40
CA PHE A 43 13.95 -10.62 7.68
C PHE A 43 15.07 -11.24 8.52
N LYS A 44 15.93 -12.05 7.91
CA LYS A 44 17.06 -12.68 8.60
C LYS A 44 18.09 -11.65 9.10
N PRO A 45 18.50 -10.64 8.29
CA PRO A 45 19.36 -9.55 8.78
C PRO A 45 18.75 -8.74 9.94
N LEU A 46 17.43 -8.52 9.94
CA LEU A 46 16.75 -7.86 11.07
C LEU A 46 16.97 -8.61 12.41
N LEU A 47 17.18 -9.92 12.37
CA LEU A 47 17.45 -10.75 13.55
C LEU A 47 18.91 -10.71 13.98
N THR A 48 19.85 -10.58 13.04
CA THR A 48 21.30 -10.65 13.33
C THR A 48 21.89 -9.30 13.76
N GLN A 49 21.37 -8.17 13.27
CA GLN A 49 21.94 -6.83 13.50
C GLN A 49 21.99 -6.40 14.98
N ARG A 50 21.11 -6.94 15.82
CA ARG A 50 21.14 -6.76 17.28
C ARG A 50 20.78 -8.10 17.91
N LYS A 51 21.37 -8.52 19.03
CA LYS A 51 20.85 -9.70 19.75
C LYS A 51 19.53 -9.33 20.43
N SER A 52 18.46 -10.09 20.17
CA SER A 52 17.23 -9.92 20.94
C SER A 52 17.47 -10.43 22.36
N SER A 53 17.03 -9.68 23.38
CA SER A 53 17.02 -10.18 24.76
C SER A 53 15.90 -11.18 24.99
N ILE A 54 14.92 -11.23 24.09
CA ILE A 54 13.79 -12.16 24.15
C ILE A 54 14.25 -13.51 23.58
N LYS A 55 14.29 -14.52 24.44
CA LYS A 55 14.27 -15.93 24.03
C LYS A 55 12.82 -16.29 23.73
N GLY A 56 12.53 -16.69 22.50
CA GLY A 56 11.15 -16.90 22.06
C GLY A 56 11.07 -17.46 20.65
N VAL A 57 9.87 -17.67 20.15
CA VAL A 57 9.60 -18.27 18.84
C VAL A 57 9.57 -17.22 17.72
N LEU A 58 9.61 -17.67 16.47
CA LEU A 58 9.25 -16.85 15.31
C LEU A 58 7.76 -16.98 15.02
N ALA A 59 7.14 -15.92 14.53
CA ALA A 59 5.74 -15.95 14.14
C ALA A 59 5.48 -15.21 12.82
N VAL A 60 4.48 -15.68 12.06
CA VAL A 60 3.78 -14.93 11.04
C VAL A 60 2.37 -14.66 11.55
N ILE A 61 2.04 -13.38 11.71
CA ILE A 61 0.68 -12.95 12.08
C ILE A 61 -0.03 -12.36 10.87
N TYR A 62 -1.30 -12.73 10.66
CA TYR A 62 -2.02 -12.34 9.46
C TYR A 62 -3.50 -12.07 9.70
N ASP A 63 -4.10 -11.21 8.87
CA ASP A 63 -5.55 -10.91 8.91
C ASP A 63 -6.30 -11.21 7.61
N LYS A 64 -5.57 -11.61 6.55
CA LYS A 64 -6.15 -12.02 5.26
C LYS A 64 -5.16 -12.82 4.43
N ASN A 65 -5.63 -13.32 3.28
CA ASN A 65 -4.82 -13.96 2.24
C ASN A 65 -3.94 -15.11 2.80
N PRO A 66 -4.56 -16.17 3.35
CA PRO A 66 -3.83 -17.24 4.01
C PRO A 66 -2.81 -17.91 3.08
N MET A 67 -3.07 -17.98 1.78
CA MET A 67 -2.13 -18.49 0.78
C MET A 67 -0.77 -17.77 0.78
N GLU A 68 -0.78 -16.44 0.83
CA GLU A 68 0.46 -15.66 0.83
C GLU A 68 1.11 -15.65 2.22
N ALA A 69 0.30 -15.54 3.27
CA ALA A 69 0.81 -15.53 4.65
C ALA A 69 1.42 -16.88 5.05
N SER A 70 0.82 -18.01 4.67
CA SER A 70 1.38 -19.35 4.91
C SER A 70 2.66 -19.58 4.09
N GLY A 71 2.74 -19.03 2.86
CA GLY A 71 3.96 -19.06 2.05
C GLY A 71 5.13 -18.38 2.76
N TYR A 72 4.92 -17.21 3.37
CA TYR A 72 5.93 -16.58 4.22
C TYR A 72 6.30 -17.45 5.42
N ALA A 73 5.33 -18.07 6.10
CA ALA A 73 5.61 -18.91 7.28
C ALA A 73 6.49 -20.11 6.92
N ALA A 74 6.18 -20.80 5.83
CA ALA A 74 6.96 -21.93 5.33
C ALA A 74 8.39 -21.51 4.96
N VAL A 75 8.53 -20.43 4.19
CA VAL A 75 9.86 -19.95 3.76
C VAL A 75 10.70 -19.44 4.93
N ILE A 76 10.08 -18.78 5.92
CA ILE A 76 10.80 -18.38 7.14
C ILE A 76 11.30 -19.63 7.88
N ALA A 77 10.47 -20.66 8.03
CA ALA A 77 10.86 -21.89 8.71
C ALA A 77 12.05 -22.56 8.00
N ASP A 78 12.02 -22.63 6.67
CA ASP A 78 13.09 -23.22 5.87
C ASP A 78 14.39 -22.40 5.92
N VAL A 79 14.33 -21.07 5.85
CA VAL A 79 15.52 -20.18 5.85
C VAL A 79 16.15 -20.06 7.24
N MET A 80 15.34 -20.17 8.29
CA MET A 80 15.76 -20.04 9.69
C MET A 80 16.06 -21.39 10.35
N GLU A 81 15.70 -22.50 9.69
CA GLU A 81 15.86 -23.87 10.18
C GLU A 81 15.22 -24.07 11.58
N GLU A 82 14.06 -23.46 11.79
CA GLU A 82 13.32 -23.55 13.06
C GLU A 82 11.80 -23.41 12.86
N PRO A 83 10.97 -23.88 13.81
CA PRO A 83 9.52 -23.74 13.72
C PRO A 83 9.06 -22.27 13.73
N VAL A 84 8.05 -21.98 12.92
CA VAL A 84 7.38 -20.67 12.82
C VAL A 84 5.90 -20.82 13.14
N TYR A 85 5.41 -20.00 14.06
CA TYR A 85 4.00 -19.96 14.43
C TYR A 85 3.21 -19.15 13.41
N TYR A 86 2.31 -19.80 12.68
CA TYR A 86 1.41 -19.16 11.73
C TYR A 86 0.06 -18.90 12.40
N VAL A 87 -0.23 -17.65 12.74
CA VAL A 87 -1.33 -17.30 13.66
C VAL A 87 -2.25 -16.24 13.06
N PRO A 88 -3.56 -16.54 12.91
CA PRO A 88 -4.52 -15.52 12.52
C PRO A 88 -4.66 -14.49 13.64
N PHE A 89 -4.82 -13.24 13.25
CA PHE A 89 -5.04 -12.15 14.19
C PHE A 89 -6.06 -11.18 13.59
N TYR A 90 -7.35 -11.56 13.59
CA TYR A 90 -8.43 -10.77 13.00
C TYR A 90 -8.86 -9.61 13.90
N GLN A 91 -9.54 -8.60 13.33
CA GLN A 91 -9.98 -7.42 14.10
C GLN A 91 -11.13 -7.71 15.07
N GLN A 92 -12.05 -8.61 14.71
CA GLN A 92 -13.24 -8.95 15.49
C GLN A 92 -13.10 -10.37 16.08
N ASP A 93 -11.92 -10.67 16.62
CA ASP A 93 -11.66 -11.92 17.32
C ASP A 93 -11.62 -11.65 18.82
N ASP A 94 -12.62 -12.18 19.54
CA ASP A 94 -12.74 -12.02 20.99
C ASP A 94 -11.72 -12.87 21.77
N ASN A 95 -11.11 -13.86 21.11
CA ASN A 95 -10.13 -14.76 21.73
C ASN A 95 -8.93 -15.02 20.80
N PRO A 96 -8.22 -13.95 20.39
CA PRO A 96 -7.17 -14.04 19.39
C PRO A 96 -6.02 -14.90 19.90
N GLY A 97 -5.37 -15.63 19.00
CA GLY A 97 -4.16 -16.40 19.30
C GLY A 97 -2.92 -15.53 19.54
N VAL A 98 -3.07 -14.19 19.62
CA VAL A 98 -2.01 -13.21 19.78
C VAL A 98 -2.37 -12.26 20.92
N ARG A 99 -1.42 -12.00 21.81
CA ARG A 99 -1.56 -10.97 22.86
C ARG A 99 -0.23 -10.25 23.11
N PHE A 100 -0.27 -9.20 23.91
CA PHE A 100 0.93 -8.47 24.34
C PHE A 100 1.04 -8.42 25.86
N THR A 101 2.17 -8.90 26.38
CA THR A 101 2.51 -8.86 27.82
C THR A 101 3.81 -8.10 28.00
N ASP A 102 3.79 -6.98 28.72
CA ASP A 102 4.94 -6.07 28.91
C ASP A 102 5.66 -5.72 27.59
N GLY A 103 4.88 -5.43 26.54
CA GLY A 103 5.39 -5.10 25.21
C GLY A 103 6.02 -6.26 24.43
N VAL A 104 5.95 -7.51 24.92
CA VAL A 104 6.32 -8.71 24.16
C VAL A 104 5.07 -9.31 23.55
N MET A 105 5.09 -9.55 22.25
CA MET A 105 4.06 -10.33 21.57
C MET A 105 4.17 -11.78 22.04
N GLU A 106 3.03 -12.38 22.39
CA GLU A 106 2.92 -13.79 22.70
C GLU A 106 1.92 -14.44 21.74
N VAL A 107 2.20 -15.67 21.33
CA VAL A 107 1.31 -16.48 20.51
C VAL A 107 0.85 -17.72 21.28
N ARG A 108 -0.38 -18.15 21.04
CA ARG A 108 -0.95 -19.35 21.65
C ARG A 108 -0.66 -20.58 20.78
N ASP A 109 -0.07 -21.62 21.37
CA ASP A 109 0.14 -22.91 20.70
C ASP A 109 -1.13 -23.79 20.71
N LYS A 110 -1.02 -25.04 20.23
CA LYS A 110 -2.15 -25.98 20.14
C LYS A 110 -2.61 -26.48 21.51
N GLU A 111 -1.70 -26.50 22.47
CA GLU A 111 -1.90 -26.91 23.86
C GLU A 111 -2.44 -25.76 24.72
N GLY A 112 -2.56 -24.55 24.16
CA GLY A 112 -3.08 -23.36 24.83
C GLY A 112 -2.02 -22.57 25.61
N GLN A 113 -0.74 -22.92 25.49
CA GLN A 113 0.35 -22.20 26.14
C GLN A 113 0.72 -20.94 25.35
N TRP A 114 1.06 -19.89 26.09
CA TRP A 114 1.49 -18.62 25.52
C TRP A 114 3.01 -18.59 25.40
N LEU A 115 3.49 -18.41 24.18
CA LEU A 115 4.91 -18.44 23.85
C LEU A 115 5.38 -17.03 23.48
N PRO A 116 6.46 -16.53 24.10
CA PRO A 116 7.01 -15.22 23.74
C PRO A 116 7.55 -15.25 22.30
N VAL A 117 7.26 -14.21 21.54
CA VAL A 117 7.73 -14.06 20.16
C VAL A 117 8.95 -13.14 20.15
N ARG A 118 10.09 -13.67 19.70
CA ARG A 118 11.32 -12.86 19.57
C ARG A 118 11.29 -11.99 18.32
N ALA A 119 10.66 -12.48 17.25
CA ALA A 119 10.39 -11.71 16.05
C ALA A 119 9.16 -12.22 15.29
N ALA A 120 8.43 -11.27 14.70
CA ALA A 120 7.24 -11.53 13.92
C ALA A 120 7.38 -10.94 12.51
N PHE A 121 6.98 -11.72 11.51
CA PHE A 121 6.67 -11.22 10.19
C PHE A 121 5.20 -10.76 10.18
N ARG A 122 4.98 -9.47 9.95
CA ARG A 122 3.64 -8.88 9.98
C ARG A 122 2.99 -8.93 8.60
N TYR A 123 1.97 -9.77 8.46
CA TYR A 123 1.03 -9.76 7.34
C TYR A 123 -0.36 -9.23 7.77
N LEU A 124 -0.37 -8.16 8.58
CA LEU A 124 -1.61 -7.44 8.93
C LEU A 124 -1.83 -6.29 7.97
N THR A 125 -3.02 -6.27 7.36
CA THR A 125 -3.31 -5.40 6.23
C THR A 125 -4.40 -4.38 6.48
N GLN A 126 -5.30 -4.65 7.43
CA GLN A 126 -6.45 -3.80 7.69
C GLN A 126 -6.27 -3.11 9.04
N ARG A 127 -5.98 -1.80 9.06
CA ARG A 127 -5.83 -1.02 10.31
C ARG A 127 -4.91 -1.66 11.38
N PRO A 128 -3.67 -2.09 11.06
CA PRO A 128 -2.83 -2.85 12.00
C PRO A 128 -2.54 -2.12 13.33
N TRP A 129 -2.64 -0.80 13.38
CA TRP A 129 -2.44 0.05 14.57
C TRP A 129 -3.48 -0.18 15.68
N ASN A 130 -4.62 -0.81 15.39
CA ASN A 130 -5.65 -1.12 16.39
C ASN A 130 -5.42 -2.45 17.13
N ARG A 131 -4.39 -3.20 16.73
CA ARG A 131 -4.08 -4.55 17.24
C ARG A 131 -2.62 -4.70 17.63
N LEU A 132 -1.73 -3.99 16.93
CA LEU A 132 -0.31 -3.95 17.25
C LEU A 132 0.00 -2.66 18.01
N PRO A 133 0.52 -2.75 19.24
CA PRO A 133 1.06 -1.60 19.95
C PRO A 133 2.14 -0.92 19.12
N LEU A 134 2.18 0.40 19.22
CA LEU A 134 3.18 1.21 18.54
C LEU A 134 4.60 0.90 19.02
N HIS A 135 4.72 0.53 20.30
CA HIS A 135 5.97 0.14 20.94
C HIS A 135 5.97 -1.33 21.34
N THR A 136 6.85 -2.11 20.72
CA THR A 136 7.03 -3.53 21.03
C THR A 136 8.49 -3.83 21.33
N ARG A 137 8.74 -4.74 22.27
CA ARG A 137 10.06 -5.37 22.49
C ARG A 137 10.30 -6.48 21.46
N THR A 138 9.24 -7.16 21.01
CA THR A 138 9.29 -8.09 19.87
C THR A 138 9.68 -7.34 18.60
N ARG A 139 10.60 -7.89 17.81
CA ARG A 139 10.92 -7.32 16.50
C ARG A 139 9.82 -7.61 15.51
N VAL A 140 9.35 -6.61 14.80
CA VAL A 140 8.30 -6.77 13.80
C VAL A 140 8.84 -6.26 12.47
N LEU A 141 8.89 -7.14 11.45
CA LEU A 141 9.20 -6.67 10.10
C LEU A 141 8.03 -5.84 9.59
N ASN A 142 8.34 -4.64 9.10
CA ASN A 142 7.39 -3.57 8.83
C ASN A 142 6.56 -3.23 10.08
N PRO A 143 7.12 -2.50 11.05
CA PRO A 143 6.41 -2.13 12.27
C PRO A 143 5.23 -1.17 12.01
N VAL A 144 4.37 -0.97 13.01
CA VAL A 144 3.19 -0.08 12.92
C VAL A 144 3.58 1.34 12.54
N ILE A 145 4.72 1.84 13.02
CA ILE A 145 5.20 3.17 12.65
C ILE A 145 5.36 3.35 11.14
N ALA A 146 5.77 2.32 10.39
CA ALA A 146 5.84 2.39 8.93
C ALA A 146 4.45 2.56 8.28
N CYS A 147 3.39 2.03 8.89
CA CYS A 147 2.01 2.29 8.47
C CYS A 147 1.62 3.76 8.71
N LEU A 148 1.85 4.24 9.93
CA LEU A 148 1.47 5.59 10.35
C LEU A 148 2.22 6.67 9.59
N ALA A 149 3.51 6.46 9.29
CA ALA A 149 4.39 7.39 8.59
C ALA A 149 4.10 7.52 7.08
N GLY A 150 3.18 6.72 6.54
CA GLY A 150 2.75 6.85 5.14
C GLY A 150 2.49 5.52 4.44
N GLY A 151 3.05 4.42 4.92
CA GLY A 151 2.92 3.11 4.29
C GLY A 151 1.52 2.48 4.38
N ARG A 152 0.59 3.09 5.13
CA ARG A 152 -0.87 2.81 5.13
C ARG A 152 -1.71 4.05 5.49
N ASN A 153 -1.09 5.22 5.56
CA ASN A 153 -1.75 6.49 5.89
C ASN A 153 -1.48 7.46 4.75
N LYS A 154 -2.44 7.60 3.83
CA LYS A 154 -2.26 8.40 2.61
C LYS A 154 -2.05 9.88 2.89
N MET A 155 -2.60 10.38 3.99
CA MET A 155 -2.44 11.78 4.42
C MET A 155 -1.00 12.06 4.83
N VAL A 156 -0.43 11.22 5.70
CA VAL A 156 0.96 11.38 6.13
C VAL A 156 1.93 11.07 4.99
N ALA A 157 1.60 10.12 4.11
CA ALA A 157 2.39 9.84 2.90
C ALA A 157 2.53 11.07 2.01
N ALA A 158 1.44 11.80 1.74
CA ALA A 158 1.48 13.01 0.92
C ALA A 158 2.41 14.07 1.53
N LYS A 159 2.35 14.28 2.85
CA LYS A 159 3.24 15.19 3.59
C LYS A 159 4.70 14.72 3.56
N ALA A 160 4.93 13.41 3.72
CA ALA A 160 6.27 12.82 3.63
C ALA A 160 6.89 13.02 2.25
N TYR A 161 6.12 12.81 1.18
CA TYR A 161 6.58 13.01 -0.19
C TYR A 161 6.87 14.48 -0.49
N ASP A 162 6.06 15.41 0.02
CA ASP A 162 6.28 16.84 -0.15
C ASP A 162 7.58 17.28 0.53
N PHE A 163 7.76 16.93 1.82
CA PHE A 163 8.98 17.26 2.55
C PHE A 163 10.24 16.64 1.91
N TYR A 164 10.15 15.40 1.44
CA TYR A 164 11.26 14.73 0.79
C TYR A 164 11.58 15.36 -0.58
N ASN A 165 10.56 15.72 -1.36
CA ASN A 165 10.74 16.44 -2.62
C ASN A 165 11.44 17.79 -2.43
N SER A 166 11.14 18.53 -1.37
CA SER A 166 11.87 19.77 -1.04
C SER A 166 13.36 19.53 -0.78
N LYS A 167 13.72 18.39 -0.16
CA LYS A 167 15.14 18.02 0.05
C LYS A 167 15.85 17.60 -1.23
N LEU A 168 15.12 17.05 -2.19
CA LEU A 168 15.65 16.62 -3.48
C LEU A 168 15.78 17.75 -4.49
N GLU A 169 15.36 18.97 -4.16
CA GLU A 169 15.43 20.11 -5.06
C GLU A 169 16.87 20.31 -5.57
N GLY A 170 17.03 20.49 -6.88
CA GLY A 170 18.33 20.61 -7.55
C GLY A 170 19.04 19.28 -7.89
N THR A 171 18.58 18.12 -7.39
CA THR A 171 19.20 16.82 -7.69
C THR A 171 18.75 16.21 -9.03
N GLY A 172 17.66 16.70 -9.61
CA GLY A 172 17.00 16.09 -10.76
C GLY A 172 16.07 14.90 -10.42
N LEU A 173 16.07 14.44 -9.16
CA LEU A 173 15.15 13.42 -8.66
C LEU A 173 13.92 14.05 -8.02
N ARG A 174 12.77 13.36 -8.13
CA ARG A 174 11.52 13.77 -7.51
C ARG A 174 10.56 12.59 -7.43
N ILE A 175 9.78 12.53 -6.35
CA ILE A 175 8.61 11.67 -6.26
C ILE A 175 7.48 12.32 -7.06
N ASN A 176 7.10 11.66 -8.15
CA ASN A 176 5.98 12.03 -9.00
C ASN A 176 4.69 11.59 -8.32
N ILE A 177 3.90 12.54 -7.84
CA ILE A 177 2.56 12.31 -7.30
C ILE A 177 1.55 13.21 -8.01
N PRO A 178 0.29 12.78 -8.11
CA PRO A 178 -0.78 13.68 -8.54
C PRO A 178 -0.94 14.80 -7.50
N GLU A 179 -1.44 15.96 -7.93
CA GLU A 179 -1.71 17.08 -7.03
C GLU A 179 -2.66 16.60 -5.92
N THR A 180 -2.26 16.74 -4.66
CA THR A 180 -2.99 16.17 -3.52
C THR A 180 -3.21 17.25 -2.48
N ILE A 181 -4.47 17.48 -2.15
CA ILE A 181 -4.91 18.36 -1.08
C ILE A 181 -5.21 17.46 0.13
N TRP A 182 -4.52 17.71 1.23
CA TRP A 182 -4.68 16.98 2.49
C TRP A 182 -5.49 17.77 3.52
N ASP A 183 -5.84 17.13 4.63
CA ASP A 183 -6.60 17.70 5.76
C ASP A 183 -8.00 18.22 5.38
N VAL A 184 -8.60 17.65 4.33
CA VAL A 184 -9.91 18.08 3.80
C VAL A 184 -11.03 17.50 4.66
N SER A 185 -11.92 18.35 5.18
CA SER A 185 -13.17 17.87 5.79
C SER A 185 -14.19 17.50 4.71
N LYS A 186 -15.14 16.61 5.03
CA LYS A 186 -16.17 16.15 4.08
C LYS A 186 -16.89 17.32 3.38
N ASN A 187 -17.25 18.36 4.13
CA ASN A 187 -17.98 19.52 3.62
C ASN A 187 -17.15 20.39 2.65
N GLU A 188 -15.83 20.30 2.69
CA GLU A 188 -14.93 21.01 1.78
C GLU A 188 -14.68 20.25 0.47
N VAL A 189 -15.03 18.97 0.39
CA VAL A 189 -14.79 18.14 -0.80
C VAL A 189 -15.35 18.78 -2.09
N PRO A 190 -16.61 19.27 -2.15
CA PRO A 190 -17.14 19.89 -3.36
C PRO A 190 -16.31 21.09 -3.85
N LEU A 191 -15.79 21.90 -2.93
CA LEU A 191 -14.96 23.07 -3.26
C LEU A 191 -13.66 22.64 -3.95
N TRP A 192 -12.99 21.63 -3.41
CA TRP A 192 -11.74 21.12 -3.97
C TRP A 192 -11.93 20.38 -5.29
N VAL A 193 -13.03 19.65 -5.45
CA VAL A 193 -13.44 19.05 -6.73
C VAL A 193 -13.62 20.15 -7.79
N GLY A 194 -14.34 21.22 -7.44
CA GLY A 194 -14.50 22.39 -8.32
C GLY A 194 -13.17 23.02 -8.72
N LYS A 195 -12.26 23.22 -7.76
CA LYS A 195 -10.91 23.76 -8.02
C LYS A 195 -10.09 22.91 -9.00
N LEU A 196 -10.28 21.59 -8.99
CA LEU A 196 -9.58 20.65 -9.89
C LEU A 196 -10.25 20.49 -11.27
N GLY A 197 -11.24 21.32 -11.58
CA GLY A 197 -11.96 21.29 -12.86
C GLY A 197 -13.16 20.34 -12.87
N GLY A 198 -13.74 20.05 -11.70
CA GLY A 198 -14.93 19.19 -11.57
C GLY A 198 -14.62 17.69 -11.54
N GLN A 199 -13.35 17.31 -11.60
CA GLN A 199 -12.90 15.91 -11.60
C GLN A 199 -11.87 15.72 -10.49
N ALA A 200 -11.99 14.67 -9.69
CA ALA A 200 -11.04 14.36 -8.63
C ALA A 200 -11.12 12.89 -8.17
N VAL A 201 -10.16 12.49 -7.35
CA VAL A 201 -10.25 11.28 -6.52
C VAL A 201 -10.30 11.69 -5.05
N VAL A 202 -11.34 11.29 -4.34
CA VAL A 202 -11.42 11.46 -2.88
C VAL A 202 -11.02 10.15 -2.23
N LYS A 203 -10.12 10.20 -1.24
CA LYS A 203 -9.67 9.00 -0.54
C LYS A 203 -9.81 9.15 0.98
N VAL A 204 -10.35 8.10 1.59
CA VAL A 204 -10.26 7.88 3.04
C VAL A 204 -8.80 7.52 3.35
N PRO A 205 -8.07 8.30 4.17
CA PRO A 205 -6.62 8.18 4.28
C PRO A 205 -6.13 6.84 4.83
N TYR A 206 -6.93 6.18 5.67
CA TYR A 206 -6.56 5.01 6.46
C TYR A 206 -7.05 3.68 5.86
N SER A 207 -7.92 3.74 4.85
CA SER A 207 -8.47 2.58 4.16
C SER A 207 -7.46 1.96 3.19
N ASN A 208 -7.58 0.66 2.91
CA ASN A 208 -6.66 -0.09 2.05
C ASN A 208 -7.41 -1.00 1.07
N ALA A 209 -6.67 -1.62 0.12
CA ALA A 209 -7.21 -2.55 -0.86
C ALA A 209 -8.32 -1.97 -1.77
N GLY A 210 -8.23 -0.67 -2.07
CA GLY A 210 -9.23 0.01 -2.90
C GLY A 210 -10.50 0.45 -2.19
N GLN A 211 -10.66 0.09 -0.92
CA GLN A 211 -11.77 0.58 -0.12
C GLN A 211 -11.53 2.05 0.23
N GLY A 212 -12.60 2.85 0.24
CA GLY A 212 -12.54 4.28 0.55
C GLY A 212 -11.80 5.10 -0.51
N VAL A 213 -11.88 4.71 -1.78
CA VAL A 213 -11.40 5.49 -2.93
C VAL A 213 -12.58 5.78 -3.84
N TYR A 214 -12.85 7.05 -4.06
CA TYR A 214 -14.01 7.53 -4.81
C TYR A 214 -13.52 8.38 -5.98
N THR A 215 -13.83 7.93 -7.20
CA THR A 215 -13.59 8.71 -8.41
C THR A 215 -14.81 9.59 -8.65
N ILE A 216 -14.57 10.89 -8.81
CA ILE A 216 -15.61 11.89 -9.04
C ILE A 216 -15.35 12.50 -10.40
N VAL A 217 -16.20 12.17 -11.38
CA VAL A 217 -16.20 12.75 -12.73
C VAL A 217 -17.58 13.28 -13.13
N THR A 218 -18.61 13.02 -12.31
CA THR A 218 -19.97 13.51 -12.48
C THR A 218 -20.53 14.10 -11.18
N PRO A 219 -21.54 15.00 -11.25
CA PRO A 219 -22.26 15.47 -10.06
C PRO A 219 -22.89 14.32 -9.25
N THR A 220 -23.41 13.29 -9.91
CA THR A 220 -24.04 12.14 -9.26
C THR A 220 -23.06 11.35 -8.39
N GLU A 221 -21.82 11.15 -8.85
CA GLU A 221 -20.79 10.51 -8.02
C GLU A 221 -20.40 11.37 -6.82
N LEU A 222 -20.38 12.70 -6.98
CA LEU A 222 -20.14 13.62 -5.86
C LEU A 222 -21.28 13.55 -4.84
N GLU A 223 -22.53 13.60 -5.29
CA GLU A 223 -23.71 13.48 -4.43
C GLU A 223 -23.73 12.14 -3.68
N ALA A 224 -23.41 11.03 -4.37
CA ALA A 224 -23.32 9.71 -3.76
C ALA A 224 -22.24 9.66 -2.66
N PHE A 225 -21.05 10.23 -2.91
CA PHE A 225 -20.01 10.36 -1.89
C PHE A 225 -20.47 11.23 -0.70
N MET A 226 -21.13 12.36 -0.97
CA MET A 226 -21.60 13.26 0.08
C MET A 226 -22.72 12.64 0.93
N ALA A 227 -23.49 11.70 0.39
CA ALA A 227 -24.53 10.97 1.11
C ALA A 227 -24.00 9.83 2.00
N GLU A 228 -22.76 9.37 1.81
CA GLU A 228 -22.19 8.25 2.57
C GLU A 228 -21.69 8.69 3.95
N ASP A 229 -21.95 7.89 4.99
CA ASP A 229 -21.41 8.12 6.33
C ASP A 229 -20.03 7.51 6.48
N PHE A 230 -19.11 8.30 7.04
CA PHE A 230 -17.71 7.89 7.23
C PHE A 230 -17.36 7.86 8.72
N PRO A 231 -16.54 6.89 9.16
CA PRO A 231 -16.06 6.84 10.54
C PRO A 231 -14.92 7.83 10.81
N TYR A 232 -14.46 8.56 9.78
CA TYR A 232 -13.32 9.47 9.85
C TYR A 232 -13.73 10.84 9.32
N ASP A 233 -13.13 11.89 9.87
CA ASP A 233 -13.49 13.28 9.56
C ASP A 233 -12.59 13.91 8.50
N ARG A 234 -11.44 13.29 8.21
CA ARG A 234 -10.45 13.80 7.28
C ARG A 234 -10.32 12.94 6.03
N PHE A 235 -10.19 13.63 4.90
CA PHE A 235 -10.02 13.07 3.57
C PHE A 235 -8.78 13.65 2.89
N ILE A 236 -8.36 13.00 1.82
CA ILE A 236 -7.50 13.64 0.82
C ILE A 236 -8.27 13.78 -0.50
N VAL A 237 -8.11 14.91 -1.16
CA VAL A 237 -8.64 15.16 -2.50
C VAL A 237 -7.46 15.25 -3.45
N GLN A 238 -7.40 14.34 -4.41
CA GLN A 238 -6.28 14.19 -5.33
C GLN A 238 -6.74 14.44 -6.77
N SER A 239 -5.89 15.04 -7.58
CA SER A 239 -6.12 15.19 -9.03
C SER A 239 -6.31 13.82 -9.66
N LEU A 240 -7.42 13.64 -10.37
CA LEU A 240 -7.77 12.47 -11.14
C LEU A 240 -6.83 12.32 -12.33
N ILE A 241 -6.23 11.13 -12.43
CA ILE A 241 -5.57 10.66 -13.65
C ILE A 241 -6.58 9.74 -14.34
N GLY A 242 -7.21 10.24 -15.40
CA GLY A 242 -8.23 9.52 -16.16
C GLY A 242 -7.87 9.45 -17.64
N ASN A 243 -8.87 9.50 -18.51
CA ASN A 243 -8.64 9.80 -19.92
C ASN A 243 -8.24 11.28 -20.07
N TYR A 244 -7.54 11.62 -21.15
CA TYR A 244 -7.18 13.00 -21.48
C TYR A 244 -8.36 13.98 -21.42
N ASN A 245 -9.54 13.56 -21.88
CA ASN A 245 -10.76 14.38 -21.93
C ASN A 245 -11.40 14.61 -20.55
N TRP A 246 -11.16 13.71 -19.60
CA TRP A 246 -11.76 13.76 -18.27
C TRP A 246 -10.75 13.50 -17.15
N SER A 247 -9.58 14.12 -17.25
CA SER A 247 -8.63 14.22 -16.13
C SER A 247 -8.62 15.62 -15.53
N SER A 248 -8.35 15.69 -14.22
CA SER A 248 -8.24 16.97 -13.51
C SER A 248 -7.21 17.88 -14.15
N THR A 249 -7.46 19.18 -14.08
CA THR A 249 -6.52 20.20 -14.53
C THR A 249 -5.95 20.90 -13.29
N GLY A 250 -4.70 20.59 -12.97
CA GLY A 250 -4.01 21.12 -11.81
C GLY A 250 -3.05 22.25 -12.16
N THR A 251 -2.39 22.78 -11.12
CA THR A 251 -1.39 23.86 -11.24
C THR A 251 -0.17 23.47 -12.08
N LYS A 252 0.14 22.16 -12.12
CA LYS A 252 1.28 21.58 -12.84
C LYS A 252 0.88 20.98 -14.20
N GLY A 253 -0.33 21.26 -14.67
CA GLY A 253 -0.89 20.71 -15.89
C GLY A 253 -1.82 19.52 -15.62
N LYS A 254 -1.97 18.66 -16.64
CA LYS A 254 -2.90 17.52 -16.64
C LYS A 254 -2.13 16.21 -16.75
N PHE A 255 -2.32 15.33 -15.78
CA PHE A 255 -1.94 13.92 -15.90
C PHE A 255 -3.11 13.13 -16.49
N TYR A 256 -2.82 12.22 -17.41
CA TYR A 256 -3.80 11.29 -17.98
C TYR A 256 -3.13 9.95 -18.25
N HIS A 257 -3.91 8.89 -18.31
CA HIS A 257 -3.41 7.55 -18.56
C HIS A 257 -2.96 7.38 -20.01
N VAL A 258 -1.81 6.75 -20.20
CA VAL A 258 -1.36 6.25 -21.51
C VAL A 258 -2.22 5.05 -21.96
N GLY A 259 -2.75 4.29 -20.99
CA GLY A 259 -3.48 3.06 -21.23
C GLY A 259 -2.57 1.89 -21.61
N THR A 260 -3.11 0.68 -21.54
CA THR A 260 -2.46 -0.53 -22.09
C THR A 260 -2.34 -0.45 -23.61
N ILE A 261 -1.55 -1.35 -24.21
CA ILE A 261 -1.61 -1.59 -25.67
C ILE A 261 -3.07 -1.90 -26.04
N PRO A 262 -3.62 -1.29 -27.10
CA PRO A 262 -4.97 -1.60 -27.56
C PRO A 262 -5.14 -3.09 -27.84
N ASN A 263 -6.25 -3.66 -27.38
CA ASN A 263 -6.60 -5.04 -27.73
C ASN A 263 -7.05 -5.13 -29.21
N SER A 264 -7.43 -6.33 -29.66
CA SER A 264 -7.94 -6.55 -31.03
C SER A 264 -9.20 -5.76 -31.39
N LYS A 265 -9.91 -5.21 -30.41
CA LYS A 265 -11.07 -4.31 -30.58
C LYS A 265 -10.69 -2.82 -30.50
N GLY A 266 -9.40 -2.50 -30.49
CA GLY A 266 -8.88 -1.14 -30.36
C GLY A 266 -9.08 -0.52 -28.97
N LYS A 267 -9.43 -1.32 -27.95
CA LYS A 267 -9.70 -0.82 -26.59
C LYS A 267 -8.45 -0.84 -25.73
N THR A 268 -8.19 0.27 -25.04
CA THR A 268 -7.15 0.42 -24.02
C THR A 268 -7.76 0.37 -22.63
N TYR A 269 -6.96 0.05 -21.62
CA TYR A 269 -7.40 -0.05 -20.24
C TYR A 269 -6.45 0.71 -19.33
N VAL A 270 -6.95 1.19 -18.19
CA VAL A 270 -6.08 1.60 -17.10
C VAL A 270 -5.42 0.37 -16.48
N ALA A 271 -4.13 0.51 -16.18
CA ALA A 271 -3.39 -0.46 -15.39
C ALA A 271 -2.53 0.25 -14.35
N ASP A 272 -2.34 -0.39 -13.20
CA ASP A 272 -1.34 0.01 -12.21
C ASP A 272 -0.22 -1.03 -12.14
N LEU A 273 0.99 -0.56 -11.83
CA LEU A 273 2.15 -1.40 -11.60
C LEU A 273 2.42 -1.49 -10.10
N ARG A 274 2.53 -2.71 -9.58
CA ARG A 274 2.92 -3.00 -8.20
C ARG A 274 4.38 -3.42 -8.20
N MET A 275 5.26 -2.46 -7.93
CA MET A 275 6.69 -2.67 -7.74
C MET A 275 6.97 -2.85 -6.25
N MET A 276 7.50 -4.01 -5.87
CA MET A 276 7.93 -4.30 -4.51
C MET A 276 9.46 -4.27 -4.45
N VAL A 277 9.97 -3.64 -3.41
CA VAL A 277 11.40 -3.57 -3.11
C VAL A 277 11.64 -4.00 -1.67
N SER A 278 12.86 -4.42 -1.36
CA SER A 278 13.32 -4.72 -0.01
C SER A 278 14.61 -3.98 0.32
N ALA A 279 14.74 -3.53 1.57
CA ALA A 279 16.00 -3.05 2.10
C ALA A 279 16.92 -4.23 2.44
N THR A 280 18.18 -4.12 2.02
CA THR A 280 19.27 -5.06 2.28
C THR A 280 20.48 -4.30 2.82
N PRO A 281 21.52 -5.00 3.33
CA PRO A 281 22.76 -4.35 3.75
C PRO A 281 23.47 -3.57 2.63
N GLU A 282 23.25 -3.94 1.37
CA GLU A 282 23.88 -3.36 0.17
C GLU A 282 23.02 -2.26 -0.48
N GLY A 283 21.80 -2.04 -0.01
CA GLY A 283 20.88 -1.03 -0.55
C GLY A 283 19.44 -1.54 -0.66
N ILE A 284 18.61 -0.79 -1.39
CA ILE A 284 17.26 -1.24 -1.71
C ILE A 284 17.34 -2.03 -3.02
N LEU A 285 16.68 -3.19 -3.09
CA LEU A 285 16.67 -4.05 -4.27
C LEU A 285 15.24 -4.42 -4.68
N PRO A 286 14.95 -4.59 -5.98
CA PRO A 286 13.65 -5.08 -6.43
C PRO A 286 13.39 -6.52 -5.98
N LEU A 287 12.12 -6.84 -5.72
CA LEU A 287 11.66 -8.16 -5.30
C LEU A 287 10.62 -8.76 -6.22
N CYS A 288 9.55 -8.01 -6.50
CA CYS A 288 8.37 -8.52 -7.18
C CYS A 288 7.75 -7.40 -7.99
N VAL A 289 7.31 -7.74 -9.21
CA VAL A 289 6.57 -6.84 -10.08
C VAL A 289 5.38 -7.58 -10.68
N TYR A 290 4.21 -6.97 -10.58
CA TYR A 290 3.02 -7.39 -11.29
C TYR A 290 2.16 -6.16 -11.58
N ALA A 291 1.19 -6.30 -12.47
CA ALA A 291 0.25 -5.24 -12.76
C ALA A 291 -1.18 -5.71 -12.55
N ARG A 292 -2.10 -4.75 -12.42
CA ARG A 292 -3.54 -5.03 -12.41
C ARG A 292 -4.23 -4.08 -13.36
N ARG A 293 -5.27 -4.58 -14.02
CA ARG A 293 -6.04 -3.83 -15.01
C ARG A 293 -7.43 -3.46 -14.50
N ALA A 294 -7.96 -2.35 -14.96
CA ALA A 294 -9.37 -1.98 -14.76
C ALA A 294 -10.31 -3.00 -15.43
N ALA A 295 -11.57 -3.03 -14.98
CA ALA A 295 -12.57 -3.97 -15.46
C ALA A 295 -13.11 -3.57 -16.85
N LYS A 296 -13.33 -2.28 -17.07
CA LYS A 296 -13.82 -1.71 -18.33
C LYS A 296 -12.72 -0.93 -19.06
N PRO A 297 -12.83 -0.81 -20.40
CA PRO A 297 -11.94 0.03 -21.19
C PRO A 297 -11.94 1.48 -20.73
N LEU A 298 -10.83 2.18 -20.95
CA LEU A 298 -10.75 3.62 -20.72
C LEU A 298 -11.38 4.37 -21.91
N GLU A 299 -12.64 4.78 -21.77
CA GLU A 299 -13.36 5.47 -22.85
C GLU A 299 -12.99 6.96 -22.94
N ASP A 300 -13.05 7.52 -24.15
CA ASP A 300 -12.73 8.94 -24.41
C ASP A 300 -13.80 9.89 -23.86
N TYR A 301 -15.05 9.44 -23.82
CA TYR A 301 -16.18 10.23 -23.35
C TYR A 301 -17.04 9.39 -22.42
N LEU A 302 -17.48 10.00 -21.34
CA LEU A 302 -18.36 9.39 -20.36
C LEU A 302 -19.80 9.47 -20.88
N THR A 303 -20.52 8.36 -20.90
CA THR A 303 -21.97 8.36 -21.15
C THR A 303 -22.73 8.49 -19.84
N GLU A 304 -23.99 8.96 -19.90
CA GLU A 304 -24.86 9.02 -18.73
C GLU A 304 -24.96 7.63 -18.05
N GLY A 305 -24.83 7.60 -16.72
CA GLY A 305 -24.81 6.36 -15.93
C GLY A 305 -23.46 5.61 -15.93
N SER A 306 -22.42 6.13 -16.59
CA SER A 306 -21.07 5.56 -16.51
C SER A 306 -20.53 5.59 -15.08
N GLN A 307 -20.03 4.46 -14.60
CA GLN A 307 -19.32 4.34 -13.33
C GLN A 307 -17.83 4.49 -13.61
N SER A 308 -17.23 5.63 -13.24
CA SER A 308 -15.82 5.90 -13.53
C SER A 308 -14.87 4.91 -12.87
N TRP A 309 -15.26 4.38 -11.71
CA TRP A 309 -14.50 3.37 -10.98
C TRP A 309 -14.28 2.09 -11.80
N ASP A 310 -15.22 1.68 -12.65
CA ASP A 310 -15.04 0.48 -13.48
C ASP A 310 -13.91 0.63 -14.51
N MET A 311 -13.63 1.87 -14.92
CA MET A 311 -12.61 2.22 -15.92
C MET A 311 -11.26 2.59 -15.29
N LEU A 312 -11.25 3.02 -14.02
CA LEU A 312 -10.05 3.49 -13.32
C LEU A 312 -9.57 2.55 -12.21
N GLY A 313 -10.49 1.85 -11.55
CA GLY A 313 -10.24 0.99 -10.41
C GLY A 313 -9.57 -0.32 -10.83
N THR A 314 -8.31 -0.52 -10.43
CA THR A 314 -7.54 -1.74 -10.73
C THR A 314 -7.57 -2.76 -9.58
N ASN A 315 -8.35 -2.52 -8.53
CA ASN A 315 -8.44 -3.45 -7.41
C ASN A 315 -9.15 -4.74 -7.83
N LEU A 316 -8.58 -5.87 -7.40
CA LEU A 316 -9.08 -7.20 -7.77
C LEU A 316 -10.20 -7.68 -6.86
N SER A 317 -10.28 -7.16 -5.63
CA SER A 317 -11.26 -7.58 -4.63
C SER A 317 -12.69 -7.27 -5.09
N ILE A 318 -13.54 -8.30 -5.09
CA ILE A 318 -14.97 -8.22 -5.32
C ILE A 318 -15.67 -8.45 -3.98
N LYS A 319 -16.58 -7.55 -3.60
CA LYS A 319 -17.45 -7.77 -2.45
C LYS A 319 -18.64 -8.62 -2.89
N LEU A 320 -18.85 -9.76 -2.24
CA LEU A 320 -19.97 -10.66 -2.52
C LEU A 320 -21.23 -10.19 -1.77
N ALA A 321 -22.40 -10.63 -2.24
CA ALA A 321 -23.70 -10.23 -1.67
C ALA A 321 -23.89 -10.73 -0.22
N ASP A 322 -23.22 -11.83 0.14
CA ASP A 322 -23.20 -12.40 1.50
C ASP A 322 -22.25 -11.68 2.46
N GLY A 323 -21.59 -10.60 2.01
CA GLY A 323 -20.57 -9.88 2.77
C GLY A 323 -19.18 -10.50 2.69
N GLY A 324 -19.03 -11.62 1.99
CA GLY A 324 -17.76 -12.26 1.68
C GLY A 324 -16.95 -11.49 0.63
N TRP A 325 -15.76 -12.01 0.32
CA TRP A 325 -14.84 -11.41 -0.64
C TRP A 325 -14.35 -12.45 -1.65
N ASP A 326 -14.31 -12.05 -2.91
CA ASP A 326 -13.68 -12.78 -4.01
C ASP A 326 -12.61 -11.91 -4.70
N SER A 327 -11.89 -12.45 -5.69
CA SER A 327 -10.86 -11.75 -6.43
C SER A 327 -10.96 -12.03 -7.93
N ASP A 328 -11.05 -10.97 -8.74
CA ASP A 328 -11.00 -11.07 -10.20
C ASP A 328 -9.58 -11.28 -10.70
N THR A 329 -9.11 -12.52 -10.66
CA THR A 329 -7.75 -12.89 -11.08
C THR A 329 -7.51 -12.70 -12.58
N ASN A 330 -8.54 -12.60 -13.42
CA ASN A 330 -8.39 -12.39 -14.85
C ASN A 330 -7.85 -10.98 -15.20
N ARG A 331 -7.89 -10.06 -14.24
CA ARG A 331 -7.35 -8.70 -14.36
C ARG A 331 -5.94 -8.56 -13.82
N LEU A 332 -5.38 -9.63 -13.22
CA LEU A 332 -3.98 -9.70 -12.83
C LEU A 332 -3.11 -9.91 -14.07
N ILE A 333 -2.04 -9.14 -14.19
CA ILE A 333 -1.07 -9.23 -15.28
C ILE A 333 0.28 -9.56 -14.66
N LEU A 334 0.75 -10.78 -14.90
CA LEU A 334 2.02 -11.28 -14.38
C LEU A 334 3.19 -10.75 -15.23
N MET A 335 4.38 -10.65 -14.62
CA MET A 335 5.61 -10.29 -15.33
C MET A 335 6.16 -11.47 -16.14
N ASP A 336 5.36 -11.97 -17.09
CA ASP A 336 5.74 -13.01 -18.03
C ASP A 336 5.84 -12.48 -19.47
N ARG A 337 6.36 -13.31 -20.38
CA ARG A 337 6.57 -12.93 -21.79
C ARG A 337 5.26 -12.70 -22.56
N ARG A 338 4.13 -13.18 -22.07
CA ARG A 338 2.84 -13.18 -22.79
C ARG A 338 1.98 -11.98 -22.40
N ASP A 339 1.80 -11.77 -21.10
CA ASP A 339 0.81 -10.86 -20.56
C ASP A 339 1.40 -9.49 -20.24
N PHE A 340 2.64 -9.42 -19.75
CA PHE A 340 3.25 -8.16 -19.35
C PHE A 340 3.43 -7.18 -20.52
N ASN A 341 3.74 -7.71 -21.70
CA ASN A 341 3.88 -6.92 -22.93
C ASN A 341 2.60 -6.16 -23.30
N LYS A 342 1.42 -6.63 -22.85
CA LYS A 342 0.14 -5.94 -23.11
C LYS A 342 0.06 -4.58 -22.41
N LEU A 343 0.88 -4.32 -21.38
CA LEU A 343 0.92 -3.04 -20.68
C LEU A 343 1.53 -1.92 -21.54
N GLY A 344 2.37 -2.26 -22.52
CA GLY A 344 3.08 -1.27 -23.33
C GLY A 344 4.15 -0.50 -22.55
N ILE A 345 4.73 -1.12 -21.51
CA ILE A 345 5.82 -0.58 -20.70
C ILE A 345 7.16 -1.19 -21.11
N GLY A 346 8.20 -0.37 -21.20
CA GLY A 346 9.56 -0.75 -21.54
C GLY A 346 10.49 -0.80 -20.32
N LEU A 347 11.79 -1.00 -20.57
CA LEU A 347 12.79 -1.02 -19.51
C LEU A 347 12.91 0.34 -18.80
N ASP A 348 12.87 1.45 -19.54
CA ASP A 348 12.97 2.81 -18.97
C ASP A 348 11.81 3.09 -18.00
N ASP A 349 10.60 2.64 -18.34
CA ASP A 349 9.42 2.72 -17.49
C ASP A 349 9.61 1.93 -16.18
N LEU A 350 10.21 0.73 -16.25
CA LEU A 350 10.48 -0.10 -15.08
C LEU A 350 11.58 0.48 -14.20
N ILE A 351 12.61 1.08 -14.80
CA ILE A 351 13.66 1.81 -14.09
C ILE A 351 13.04 3.01 -13.37
N GLU A 352 12.20 3.81 -14.03
CA GLU A 352 11.51 4.92 -13.37
C GLU A 352 10.58 4.41 -12.26
N ALA A 353 9.82 3.33 -12.47
CA ALA A 353 8.97 2.74 -11.44
C ALA A 353 9.77 2.29 -10.21
N TYR A 354 10.94 1.70 -10.42
CA TYR A 354 11.87 1.35 -9.36
C TYR A 354 12.36 2.59 -8.60
N ILE A 355 12.84 3.62 -9.32
CA ILE A 355 13.28 4.89 -8.72
C ILE A 355 12.15 5.52 -7.89
N GLN A 356 10.94 5.64 -8.44
CA GLN A 356 9.77 6.17 -7.75
C GLN A 356 9.43 5.36 -6.48
N THR A 357 9.56 4.04 -6.55
CA THR A 357 9.33 3.15 -5.41
C THR A 357 10.38 3.38 -4.31
N VAL A 358 11.66 3.45 -4.68
CA VAL A 358 12.77 3.73 -3.75
C VAL A 358 12.59 5.09 -3.09
N LEU A 359 12.36 6.15 -3.87
CA LEU A 359 12.19 7.50 -3.32
C LEU A 359 10.98 7.58 -2.37
N SER A 360 9.84 6.97 -2.73
CA SER A 360 8.66 6.96 -1.87
C SER A 360 8.88 6.16 -0.58
N MET A 361 9.59 5.03 -0.65
CA MET A 361 9.95 4.23 0.52
C MET A 361 10.88 5.02 1.45
N THR A 362 11.90 5.68 0.90
CA THR A 362 12.85 6.50 1.68
C THR A 362 12.15 7.69 2.33
N ALA A 363 11.23 8.36 1.65
CA ALA A 363 10.43 9.45 2.23
C ALA A 363 9.60 8.99 3.44
N ILE A 364 8.98 7.80 3.35
CA ILE A 364 8.22 7.21 4.47
C ILE A 364 9.14 6.81 5.62
N ASP A 365 10.32 6.26 5.32
CA ASP A 365 11.30 5.91 6.34
C ASP A 365 11.82 7.15 7.07
N GLU A 366 12.17 8.22 6.35
CA GLU A 366 12.56 9.49 6.97
C GLU A 366 11.44 10.12 7.80
N MET A 367 10.19 10.00 7.37
CA MET A 367 9.03 10.41 8.16
C MET A 367 8.90 9.58 9.45
N ALA A 368 9.09 8.26 9.37
CA ALA A 368 9.09 7.38 10.54
C ALA A 368 10.23 7.75 11.53
N GLN A 369 11.41 8.06 11.02
CA GLN A 369 12.54 8.55 11.82
C GLN A 369 12.21 9.90 12.47
N THR A 370 11.58 10.83 11.73
CA THR A 370 11.16 12.14 12.25
C THR A 370 10.12 12.02 13.38
N LEU A 371 9.21 11.05 13.24
CA LEU A 371 8.20 10.70 14.23
C LEU A 371 8.75 9.92 15.43
N THR A 372 10.04 9.61 15.45
CA THR A 372 10.71 8.90 16.54
C THR A 372 11.75 9.79 17.20
N ASN A 373 11.83 9.80 18.52
CA ASN A 373 12.90 10.53 19.22
C ASN A 373 14.19 9.70 19.30
N LYS A 374 15.27 10.30 19.80
CA LYS A 374 16.59 9.63 19.95
C LYS A 374 16.53 8.40 20.87
N GLN A 375 15.53 8.31 21.74
CA GLN A 375 15.28 7.20 22.66
C GLN A 375 14.37 6.11 22.07
N GLY A 376 13.97 6.21 20.80
CA GLY A 376 13.08 5.23 20.15
C GLY A 376 11.59 5.37 20.50
N ARG A 377 11.18 6.45 21.19
CA ARG A 377 9.78 6.71 21.51
C ARG A 377 9.09 7.51 20.42
N PHE A 378 7.84 7.20 20.16
CA PHE A 378 7.04 7.87 19.15
C PHE A 378 6.59 9.24 19.63
N ARG A 379 6.70 10.24 18.74
CA ARG A 379 6.37 11.63 19.02
C ARG A 379 4.89 11.88 18.73
N MET A 380 4.00 11.36 19.58
CA MET A 380 2.55 11.46 19.37
C MET A 380 2.05 12.90 19.20
N ARG A 381 2.65 13.88 19.90
CA ARG A 381 2.31 15.31 19.70
C ARG A 381 2.63 15.81 18.29
N LEU A 382 3.78 15.43 17.74
CA LEU A 382 4.15 15.77 16.36
C LEU A 382 3.29 15.02 15.35
N PHE A 383 2.95 13.77 15.63
CA PHE A 383 2.04 13.02 14.77
C PHE A 383 0.67 13.69 14.68
N ARG A 384 0.10 14.12 15.83
CA ARG A 384 -1.18 14.85 15.87
C ARG A 384 -1.18 16.16 15.07
N SER A 385 -0.04 16.86 14.98
CA SER A 385 0.05 18.05 14.12
C SER A 385 0.13 17.71 12.62
N LEU A 386 0.47 16.47 12.27
CA LEU A 386 0.51 15.99 10.88
C LEU A 386 -0.76 15.23 10.49
N ASN A 387 -1.51 14.72 11.45
CA ASN A 387 -2.75 14.00 11.24
C ASN A 387 -3.65 14.21 12.47
N ASP A 388 -4.63 15.10 12.34
CA ASP A 388 -5.45 15.59 13.45
C ASP A 388 -6.83 14.89 13.54
N ASP A 389 -7.04 13.81 12.78
CA ASP A 389 -8.28 13.05 12.78
C ASP A 389 -8.45 12.30 14.11
N SER A 390 -9.38 12.78 14.92
CA SER A 390 -9.58 12.27 16.28
C SER A 390 -10.08 10.82 16.29
N ALA A 391 -10.94 10.44 15.34
CA ALA A 391 -11.45 9.08 15.23
C ALA A 391 -10.31 8.10 14.94
N PHE A 392 -9.42 8.44 14.01
CA PHE A 392 -8.24 7.63 13.72
C PHE A 392 -7.22 7.61 14.87
N LEU A 393 -6.96 8.75 15.52
CA LEU A 393 -6.03 8.81 16.65
C LEU A 393 -6.47 7.91 17.83
N ASN A 394 -7.78 7.76 18.03
CA ASN A 394 -8.35 6.88 19.05
C ASN A 394 -8.20 5.38 18.72
N GLU A 395 -7.93 5.01 17.47
CA GLU A 395 -7.67 3.62 17.08
C GLU A 395 -6.23 3.18 17.39
N ILE A 396 -5.30 4.09 17.66
CA ILE A 396 -3.87 3.74 17.80
C ILE A 396 -3.58 3.17 19.19
N LEU A 397 -3.13 1.92 19.24
CA LEU A 397 -2.60 1.31 20.46
C LEU A 397 -1.21 1.86 20.78
N LEU A 398 -1.05 2.41 21.99
CA LEU A 398 0.18 3.01 22.48
C LEU A 398 1.14 2.00 23.12
#